data_AF-A0A1J3HUH2-F1
#
_entry.id   AF-A0A1J3HUH2-F1
#
_cell.length_a   1.000
_cell.length_b   1.000
_cell.length_c   1.000
_cell.angle_alpha   90.00
_cell.angle_beta   90.00
_cell.angle_gamma   90.00
#
_symmetry.space_group_name_H-M   'P 1'
#
loop_
_entity.id
_entity.type
_entity.pdbx_description
1 polymer ?
#
loop_
_entity_poly.entity_id
_entity_poly.type
_entity_poly.pdbx_seq_one_letter_code
_entity_poly.pdbx_strand_id
1 'polypeptide(L)'
;RDIGLENATTCEVFDFSTNAWRYVTPAAPYRIAGCADPAYVDGSLHWFTGCEETQVLSLDLHTEEFKVIAKAPFSANPHRKDNNPYEIVMCNLDNRLCVSEKTWSNQVIWSFNSGNKTLDKMCSIDLDI
;
A
#
# COMPACT_ATOMS: atom_id res chain seq x y z
N ARG A 1 5.31 13.79 -3.91
CA ARG A 1 6.33 14.33 -4.83
C ARG A 1 7.20 13.16 -5.27
N ASP A 2 7.28 12.88 -6.57
CA ASP A 2 8.31 11.97 -7.11
C ASP A 2 9.67 12.49 -6.64
N ILE A 3 10.48 11.62 -6.02
CA ILE A 3 11.61 12.11 -5.24
C ILE A 3 12.71 12.63 -6.17
N GLY A 4 12.72 12.25 -7.45
CA GLY A 4 13.64 12.79 -8.46
C GLY A 4 15.13 12.68 -8.11
N LEU A 5 15.46 11.95 -7.04
CA LEU A 5 16.80 11.57 -6.62
C LEU A 5 16.87 10.06 -6.77
N GLU A 6 17.75 9.60 -7.65
CA GLU A 6 18.23 8.22 -7.61
C GLU A 6 18.69 7.91 -6.17
N ASN A 7 18.24 6.78 -5.61
CA ASN A 7 18.57 6.29 -4.26
C ASN A 7 17.89 7.00 -3.07
N ALA A 8 16.74 7.66 -3.26
CA ALA A 8 16.00 8.24 -2.13
C ALA A 8 15.33 7.20 -1.20
N THR A 9 15.24 5.95 -1.63
CA THR A 9 14.68 4.81 -0.91
C THR A 9 15.62 3.62 -1.04
N THR A 10 15.49 2.67 -0.13
CA THR A 10 16.16 1.38 -0.18
C THR A 10 15.13 0.28 0.00
N CYS A 11 15.41 -0.89 -0.56
CA CYS A 11 14.65 -2.10 -0.31
C CYS A 11 15.64 -3.26 -0.29
N GLU A 12 15.53 -4.12 0.71
CA GLU A 12 16.33 -5.32 0.85
C GLU A 12 15.40 -6.52 0.97
N VAL A 13 15.77 -7.61 0.31
CA VAL A 13 15.12 -8.90 0.44
C VAL A 13 16.11 -9.90 1.03
N PHE A 14 15.61 -10.79 1.88
CA PHE A 14 16.41 -11.87 2.42
C PHE A 14 16.40 -13.06 1.46
N ASP A 15 17.58 -13.45 0.98
CA ASP A 15 17.77 -14.57 0.07
C ASP A 15 18.22 -15.80 0.86
N PHE A 16 17.35 -16.82 0.90
CA PHE A 16 17.62 -18.08 1.59
C PHE A 16 18.74 -18.91 0.93
N SER A 17 19.01 -18.71 -0.37
CA SER A 17 20.06 -19.45 -1.08
C SER A 17 21.46 -18.96 -0.71
N THR A 18 21.61 -17.67 -0.46
CA THR A 18 22.86 -17.03 -0.05
C THR A 18 22.91 -16.74 1.45
N ASN A 19 21.79 -16.93 2.17
CA ASN A 19 21.60 -16.64 3.59
C ASN A 19 22.01 -15.20 3.95
N ALA A 20 21.63 -14.24 3.08
CA ALA A 20 22.04 -12.86 3.18
C ALA A 20 20.92 -11.91 2.73
N TRP A 21 20.95 -10.70 3.26
CA TRP A 21 20.17 -9.59 2.73
C TRP A 21 20.84 -9.05 1.46
N ARG A 22 20.03 -8.70 0.46
CA ARG A 22 20.51 -8.04 -0.76
C ARG A 22 19.56 -6.94 -1.20
N TYR A 23 20.10 -5.93 -1.87
CA TYR A 23 19.32 -4.82 -2.40
C TYR A 23 18.46 -5.24 -3.60
N VAL A 24 17.24 -4.73 -3.64
CA VAL A 24 16.40 -4.71 -4.84
C VAL A 24 16.73 -3.43 -5.62
N THR A 25 17.11 -3.57 -6.89
CA THR A 25 17.47 -2.44 -7.76
C THR A 25 16.68 -2.52 -9.07
N PRO A 26 15.93 -1.46 -9.45
CA PRO A 26 15.75 -0.20 -8.72
C PRO A 26 14.88 -0.37 -7.46
N ALA A 27 15.15 0.44 -6.43
CA ALA A 27 14.31 0.51 -5.24
C ALA A 27 12.98 1.24 -5.51
N ALA A 28 12.10 1.27 -4.51
CA ALA A 28 10.78 1.89 -4.61
C ALA A 28 10.85 3.37 -5.09
N PRO A 29 10.12 3.78 -6.13
CA PRO A 29 10.18 5.16 -6.64
C PRO A 29 9.57 6.20 -5.68
N TYR A 30 8.84 5.75 -4.65
CA TYR A 30 8.17 6.59 -3.66
C TYR A 30 8.48 6.10 -2.25
N ARG A 31 8.48 7.01 -1.27
CA ARG A 31 8.47 6.62 0.15
C ARG A 31 7.17 5.90 0.48
N ILE A 32 7.29 4.87 1.30
CA ILE A 32 6.14 4.17 1.87
C ILE A 32 5.54 5.02 3.00
N ALA A 33 4.21 5.07 3.07
CA ALA A 33 3.51 5.64 4.21
C ALA A 33 3.61 4.67 5.39
N GLY A 34 4.33 5.04 6.44
CA GLY A 34 4.59 4.18 7.62
C GLY A 34 3.41 4.00 8.57
N CYS A 35 2.18 4.02 8.06
CA CYS A 35 0.96 3.99 8.87
C CYS A 35 0.19 2.67 8.83
N ALA A 36 0.40 1.87 7.78
CA ALA A 36 -0.24 0.58 7.60
C ALA A 36 0.82 -0.47 7.25
N ASP A 37 0.66 -1.67 7.82
CA ASP A 37 1.45 -2.84 7.44
C ASP A 37 1.17 -3.24 5.98
N PRO A 38 2.14 -3.82 5.27
CA PRO A 38 1.89 -4.33 3.93
C PRO A 38 0.93 -5.52 3.93
N ALA A 39 0.20 -5.66 2.83
CA ALA A 39 -0.52 -6.90 2.52
C ALA A 39 0.26 -7.74 1.51
N TYR A 40 0.32 -9.06 1.74
CA TYR A 40 0.79 -10.02 0.75
C TYR A 40 -0.39 -10.62 -0.02
N VAL A 41 -0.44 -10.38 -1.33
CA VAL A 41 -1.49 -10.86 -2.23
C VAL A 41 -0.87 -11.20 -3.58
N ASP A 42 -1.16 -12.41 -4.08
CA ASP A 42 -0.79 -12.85 -5.44
C ASP A 42 0.71 -12.70 -5.74
N GLY A 43 1.57 -13.22 -4.84
CA GLY A 43 3.02 -13.15 -5.03
C GLY A 43 3.65 -11.77 -4.80
N SER A 44 2.86 -10.75 -4.49
CA SER A 44 3.33 -9.38 -4.33
C SER A 44 3.07 -8.82 -2.93
N LEU A 45 3.94 -7.92 -2.48
CA LEU A 45 3.72 -7.09 -1.29
C LEU A 45 3.21 -5.72 -1.70
N HIS A 46 2.21 -5.22 -0.96
CA HIS A 46 1.51 -3.97 -1.29
C HIS A 46 1.60 -2.98 -0.14
N TRP A 47 1.88 -1.71 -0.43
CA TRP A 47 1.92 -0.60 0.53
C TRP A 47 1.21 0.64 -0.02
N PHE A 48 0.93 1.59 0.87
CA PHE A 48 0.60 2.94 0.47
C PHE A 48 1.85 3.81 0.28
N THR A 49 1.82 4.71 -0.70
CA THR A 49 2.84 5.75 -0.86
C THR A 49 2.57 6.93 0.06
N GLY A 50 3.63 7.52 0.62
CA GLY A 50 3.59 8.74 1.44
C GLY A 50 3.47 10.04 0.62
N CYS A 51 2.91 9.98 -0.58
CA CYS A 51 2.68 11.14 -1.44
C CYS A 51 1.46 11.95 -0.99
N GLU A 52 1.28 13.17 -1.54
CA GLU A 52 0.05 13.96 -1.32
C GLU A 52 -1.18 13.22 -1.84
N GLU A 53 -1.08 12.69 -3.08
CA GLU A 53 -2.01 11.68 -3.59
C GLU A 53 -1.50 10.30 -3.17
N THR A 54 -2.23 9.63 -2.28
CA THR A 54 -1.90 8.28 -1.86
C THR A 54 -2.11 7.30 -3.01
N GLN A 55 -1.11 6.46 -3.26
CA GLN A 55 -1.14 5.41 -4.28
C GLN A 55 -0.87 4.06 -3.63
N VAL A 56 -1.28 2.98 -4.29
CA VAL A 56 -0.92 1.62 -3.93
C VAL A 56 0.31 1.22 -4.73
N LEU A 57 1.42 0.96 -4.03
CA LEU A 57 2.67 0.48 -4.59
C LEU A 57 2.80 -1.02 -4.33
N SER A 58 3.08 -1.78 -5.38
CA SER A 58 3.30 -3.23 -5.33
C SER A 58 4.77 -3.53 -5.58
N LEU A 59 5.33 -4.51 -4.86
CA LEU A 59 6.57 -5.20 -5.19
C LEU A 59 6.22 -6.65 -5.56
N ASP A 60 6.43 -7.01 -6.82
CA ASP A 60 6.35 -8.41 -7.25
C ASP A 60 7.58 -9.15 -6.72
N LEU A 61 7.39 -10.19 -5.88
CA LEU A 61 8.53 -10.90 -5.29
C LEU A 61 9.22 -11.87 -6.26
N HIS A 62 8.57 -12.22 -7.38
CA HIS A 62 9.17 -13.08 -8.39
C HIS A 62 10.09 -12.29 -9.32
N THR A 63 9.65 -11.12 -9.79
CA THR A 63 10.45 -10.26 -10.68
C THR A 63 11.26 -9.20 -9.94
N GLU A 64 10.91 -8.94 -8.67
CA GLU A 64 11.48 -7.87 -7.84
C GLU A 64 11.27 -6.48 -8.41
N GLU A 65 10.16 -6.29 -9.12
CA GLU A 65 9.81 -5.03 -9.74
C GLU A 65 8.75 -4.27 -8.94
N PHE A 66 9.00 -2.97 -8.76
CA PHE A 66 8.04 -2.06 -8.17
C PHE A 66 7.06 -1.51 -9.22
N LYS A 67 5.78 -1.45 -8.87
CA LYS A 67 4.74 -0.87 -9.74
C LYS A 67 3.65 -0.18 -8.94
N VAL A 68 3.26 1.01 -9.37
CA VAL A 68 2.01 1.63 -8.88
C VAL A 68 0.82 0.96 -9.55
N ILE A 69 -0.09 0.39 -8.75
CA ILE A 69 -1.22 -0.39 -9.24
C ILE A 69 -2.57 0.32 -9.13
N ALA A 70 -2.70 1.32 -8.25
CA ALA A 70 -3.91 2.12 -8.09
C ALA A 70 -3.63 3.47 -7.45
N LYS A 71 -4.54 4.43 -7.63
CA LYS A 71 -4.68 5.59 -6.74
C LYS A 71 -5.69 5.24 -5.64
N ALA A 72 -5.42 5.70 -4.41
CA ALA A 72 -6.36 5.53 -3.31
C ALA A 72 -7.40 6.67 -3.31
N PRO A 73 -8.68 6.37 -3.03
CA PRO A 73 -9.73 7.39 -2.90
C PRO A 73 -9.67 8.15 -1.56
N PHE A 74 -8.68 7.84 -0.73
CA PHE A 74 -8.42 8.41 0.59
C PHE A 74 -6.95 8.79 0.74
N SER A 75 -6.60 9.50 1.82
CA SER A 75 -5.20 9.86 2.11
C SER A 75 -4.64 9.05 3.28
N ALA A 76 -3.61 8.26 3.02
CA ALA A 76 -2.80 7.57 4.02
C ALA A 76 -1.61 8.41 4.50
N ASN A 77 -1.60 9.72 4.21
CA ASN A 77 -0.49 10.58 4.60
C ASN A 77 -0.59 10.94 6.10
N PRO A 78 0.36 10.51 6.94
CA PRO A 78 0.31 10.75 8.38
C PRO A 78 0.46 12.23 8.78
N HIS A 79 0.85 13.10 7.84
CA HIS A 79 1.01 14.54 8.08
C HIS A 79 -0.26 15.35 7.84
N ARG A 80 -1.35 14.74 7.36
CA ARG A 80 -2.64 15.41 7.22
C ARG A 80 -3.35 15.48 8.58
N LYS A 81 -3.71 16.68 9.02
CA LYS A 81 -4.31 16.94 10.34
C LYS A 81 -5.70 16.32 10.53
N ASP A 82 -6.38 16.02 9.45
CA ASP A 82 -7.74 15.49 9.38
C ASP A 82 -7.80 13.96 9.34
N ASN A 83 -6.67 13.28 9.09
CA ASN A 83 -6.64 11.83 8.95
C ASN A 83 -5.81 11.18 10.05
N ASN A 84 -6.41 10.24 10.79
CA ASN A 84 -5.67 9.32 11.63
C ASN A 84 -5.16 8.18 10.74
N PRO A 85 -3.87 8.15 10.37
CA PRO A 85 -3.38 7.19 9.39
C PRO A 85 -3.36 5.76 9.96
N TYR A 86 -3.50 5.60 11.29
CA TYR A 86 -3.67 4.31 11.97
C TYR A 86 -5.09 3.73 11.85
N GLU A 87 -6.03 4.45 11.23
CA GLU A 87 -7.39 3.99 10.94
C GLU A 87 -7.50 3.32 9.56
N ILE A 88 -6.38 3.13 8.88
CA ILE A 88 -6.29 2.46 7.58
C ILE A 88 -5.53 1.14 7.74
N VAL A 89 -6.15 0.05 7.30
CA VAL A 89 -5.55 -1.29 7.28
C VAL A 89 -5.62 -1.83 5.87
N MET A 90 -4.49 -2.26 5.32
CA MET A 90 -4.42 -3.02 4.08
C MET A 90 -4.37 -4.51 4.42
N CYS A 91 -5.16 -5.33 3.73
CA CYS A 91 -5.19 -6.76 4.00
C CYS A 91 -5.45 -7.60 2.74
N ASN A 92 -5.11 -8.88 2.85
CA ASN A 92 -5.61 -9.90 1.95
C ASN A 92 -6.94 -10.41 2.49
N LEU A 93 -8.02 -10.23 1.72
CA LEU A 93 -9.32 -10.80 2.01
C LEU A 93 -9.76 -11.64 0.82
N ASP A 94 -9.79 -12.97 1.01
CA ASP A 94 -10.18 -13.93 -0.04
C ASP A 94 -9.37 -13.79 -1.34
N ASN A 95 -8.03 -13.76 -1.20
CA ASN A 95 -7.07 -13.52 -2.30
C ASN A 95 -7.30 -12.20 -3.06
N ARG A 96 -7.96 -11.24 -2.41
CA ARG A 96 -8.18 -9.91 -2.95
C ARG A 96 -7.53 -8.88 -2.06
N LEU A 97 -6.80 -7.95 -2.67
CA LEU A 97 -6.23 -6.82 -1.97
C LEU A 97 -7.36 -5.89 -1.53
N CYS A 98 -7.54 -5.74 -0.23
CA CYS A 98 -8.59 -4.93 0.37
C CYS A 98 -8.00 -3.88 1.30
N VAL A 99 -8.77 -2.82 1.51
CA VAL A 99 -8.42 -1.76 2.46
C VAL A 99 -9.63 -1.48 3.33
N SER A 100 -9.43 -1.51 4.63
CA SER A 100 -10.37 -0.98 5.61
C SER A 100 -9.93 0.43 5.98
N GLU A 101 -10.79 1.41 5.75
CA GLU A 101 -10.60 2.80 6.18
C GLU A 101 -11.71 3.15 7.18
N LYS A 102 -11.34 3.47 8.42
CA LYS A 102 -12.27 4.02 9.38
C LYS A 102 -12.26 5.54 9.30
N THR A 103 -13.45 6.12 9.23
CA THR A 103 -13.72 7.55 9.20
C THR A 103 -14.79 7.87 10.24
N TRP A 104 -14.37 8.34 11.40
CA TRP A 104 -15.25 8.58 12.55
C TRP A 104 -16.04 7.31 12.91
N SER A 105 -17.36 7.32 12.65
CA SER A 105 -18.27 6.21 12.91
C SER A 105 -18.56 5.33 11.69
N ASN A 106 -17.93 5.58 10.55
CA ASN A 106 -18.12 4.75 9.36
C ASN A 106 -16.82 4.01 9.01
N GLN A 107 -16.90 2.69 8.86
CA GLN A 107 -15.81 1.87 8.35
C GLN A 107 -16.10 1.46 6.91
N VAL A 108 -15.30 1.96 5.97
CA VAL A 108 -15.44 1.66 4.55
C VAL A 108 -14.46 0.58 4.14
N ILE A 109 -14.94 -0.45 3.47
CA ILE A 109 -14.13 -1.53 2.93
C ILE A 109 -14.02 -1.33 1.42
N TRP A 110 -12.78 -1.12 0.98
CA TRP A 110 -12.39 -1.00 -0.42
C TRP A 110 -11.74 -2.28 -0.90
N SER A 111 -11.85 -2.53 -2.19
CA SER A 111 -11.24 -3.71 -2.79
C SER A 111 -10.68 -3.42 -4.16
N PHE A 112 -9.46 -3.91 -4.35
CA PHE A 112 -8.73 -3.69 -5.58
C PHE A 112 -9.42 -4.44 -6.72
N ASN A 113 -9.56 -3.73 -7.83
CA ASN A 113 -10.04 -4.24 -9.09
C ASN A 113 -8.92 -4.16 -10.11
N SER A 114 -8.37 -5.32 -10.48
CA SER A 114 -7.24 -5.41 -11.40
C SER A 114 -7.59 -4.99 -12.83
N GLY A 115 -8.87 -5.10 -13.23
CA GLY A 115 -9.33 -4.78 -14.58
C GLY A 115 -9.27 -3.29 -14.90
N ASN A 116 -9.66 -2.44 -13.96
CA ASN A 116 -9.68 -0.98 -14.11
C ASN A 116 -8.61 -0.26 -13.26
N LYS A 117 -7.85 -1.00 -12.44
CA LYS A 117 -6.77 -0.48 -11.58
C LYS A 117 -7.27 0.54 -10.54
N THR A 118 -8.42 0.27 -9.92
CA THR A 118 -9.01 1.11 -8.87
C THR A 118 -9.26 0.35 -7.58
N LEU A 119 -9.43 1.11 -6.48
CA LEU A 119 -10.00 0.62 -5.24
C LEU A 119 -11.50 0.92 -5.27
N ASP A 120 -12.32 -0.11 -5.47
CA ASP A 120 -13.77 0.00 -5.54
C ASP A 120 -14.37 -0.23 -4.15
N LYS A 121 -15.38 0.57 -3.77
CA LYS A 121 -16.09 0.36 -2.49
C LYS A 121 -16.83 -0.98 -2.53
N MET A 122 -16.51 -1.90 -1.63
CA MET A 122 -17.25 -3.14 -1.45
C MET A 122 -18.47 -2.92 -0.57
N CYS A 123 -18.26 -2.36 0.62
CA CYS A 123 -19.30 -2.10 1.61
C CYS A 123 -18.86 -1.04 2.61
N SER A 124 -19.79 -0.64 3.48
CA SER A 124 -19.53 0.24 4.60
C SER A 124 -20.29 -0.26 5.83
N ILE A 125 -19.71 -0.07 7.01
CA ILE A 125 -20.25 -0.49 8.30
C ILE A 125 -20.43 0.76 9.15
N ASP A 126 -21.66 0.97 9.62
CA ASP A 126 -21.97 1.99 10.62
C ASP A 126 -21.60 1.46 12.01
N LEU A 127 -20.81 2.25 12.76
CA LEU A 127 -20.30 1.92 14.08
C LEU A 127 -21.09 2.61 15.21
N ASP A 128 -22.04 3.49 14.89
CA ASP A 128 -22.87 4.22 15.87
C ASP A 128 -24.14 3.44 16.30
N ILE A 129 -24.17 2.12 16.09
CA ILE A 129 -25.32 1.25 16.45
C ILE A 129 -25.48 1.13 17.96
#